data_AF-A0A553SN56-F1
#
_entry.id   AF-A0A553SN56-F1
#
_cell.length_a   1.000
_cell.length_b   1.000
_cell.length_c   1.000
_cell.angle_alpha   90.00
_cell.angle_beta   90.00
_cell.angle_gamma   90.00
#
_symmetry.space_group_name_H-M   'P 1'
#
loop_
_entity.id
_entity.type
_entity.pdbx_description
1 polymer ?
#
loop_
_entity_poly.entity_id
_entity_poly.type
_entity_poly.pdbx_seq_one_letter_code
_entity_poly.pdbx_strand_id
1 'polypeptide(L)'
;MGRKLFTCPCCGYKTLSELNSWEICVVCRWEDDPLQSDEPDFAGGANVESLREAQKSWNEFGVYSKNLLVEKNDRAAWRYEKDSNYKPL
;
A
#
# COMPACT_ATOMS: atom_id res chain seq x y z
N MET A 1 -25.38 -2.38 3.17
CA MET A 1 -24.23 -1.87 3.95
C MET A 1 -22.97 -2.31 3.25
N GLY A 2 -22.19 -1.37 2.69
CA GLY A 2 -20.90 -1.72 2.07
C GLY A 2 -19.92 -2.20 3.14
N ARG A 3 -19.06 -3.16 2.81
CA ARG A 3 -17.95 -3.56 3.69
C ARG A 3 -17.05 -2.35 3.94
N LYS A 4 -16.65 -2.15 5.20
CA LYS A 4 -15.65 -1.13 5.56
C LYS A 4 -14.29 -1.61 5.06
N LEU A 5 -13.58 -0.76 4.33
CA LEU A 5 -12.21 -0.99 3.91
C LEU A 5 -11.24 -0.23 4.82
N PHE A 6 -10.04 -0.78 4.97
CA PHE A 6 -8.94 -0.25 5.75
C PHE A 6 -7.88 0.40 4.87
N THR A 7 -7.20 1.38 5.44
CA THR A 7 -6.17 2.20 4.79
C THR A 7 -4.92 1.37 4.55
N CYS A 8 -4.51 1.24 3.29
CA CYS A 8 -3.21 0.64 2.94
C CYS A 8 -2.08 1.46 3.56
N PRO A 9 -1.14 0.84 4.30
CA PRO A 9 -0.08 1.56 5.00
C PRO A 9 0.95 2.19 4.05
N CYS A 10 1.03 1.72 2.80
CA CYS A 10 1.94 2.27 1.79
C CYS A 10 1.35 3.52 1.11
N CYS A 11 0.12 3.42 0.59
CA CYS A 11 -0.44 4.46 -0.29
C CYS A 11 -1.56 5.27 0.33
N GLY A 12 -2.12 4.91 1.48
CA GLY A 12 -3.18 5.68 2.14
C GLY A 12 -4.57 5.60 1.51
N TYR A 13 -4.78 4.75 0.50
CA TYR A 13 -6.13 4.46 -0.01
C TYR A 13 -6.77 3.34 0.81
N LYS A 14 -8.09 3.43 1.04
CA LYS A 14 -8.86 2.39 1.72
C LYS A 14 -9.19 1.25 0.76
N THR A 15 -8.32 0.25 0.69
CA THR A 15 -8.44 -0.87 -0.26
C THR A 15 -8.51 -2.24 0.41
N LEU A 16 -8.08 -2.34 1.66
CA LEU A 16 -7.88 -3.62 2.35
C LEU A 16 -9.17 -4.03 3.05
N SER A 17 -9.56 -5.29 2.99
CA SER A 17 -10.72 -5.81 3.70
C SER A 17 -10.40 -6.19 5.15
N GLU A 18 -9.12 -6.45 5.44
CA GLU A 18 -8.53 -6.67 6.76
C GLU A 18 -7.10 -6.11 6.79
N LEU A 19 -6.61 -5.69 7.96
CA LEU A 19 -5.23 -5.23 8.15
C LEU A 19 -4.33 -6.37 8.59
N ASN A 20 -3.06 -6.31 8.18
CA ASN A 20 -2.02 -7.30 8.47
C ASN A 20 -2.46 -8.70 8.05
N SER A 21 -3.04 -8.82 6.85
CA SER A 21 -3.61 -10.08 6.34
C SER A 21 -3.09 -10.44 4.95
N TRP A 22 -1.90 -9.97 4.56
CA TRP A 22 -1.26 -10.27 3.28
C TRP A 22 -2.10 -9.91 2.05
N GLU A 23 -3.07 -9.00 2.22
CA GLU A 23 -3.86 -8.50 1.11
C GLU A 23 -3.04 -7.54 0.26
N ILE A 24 -3.15 -7.68 -1.06
CA ILE A 24 -2.44 -6.80 -1.97
C ILE A 24 -3.31 -5.59 -2.31
N CYS A 25 -2.81 -4.39 -2.02
CA CYS A 25 -3.44 -3.14 -2.38
C CYS A 25 -3.57 -3.03 -3.92
N VAL A 26 -4.80 -2.92 -4.42
CA VAL A 26 -5.08 -2.78 -5.86
C VAL A 26 -4.65 -1.42 -6.45
N VAL A 27 -4.28 -0.46 -5.60
CA VAL A 27 -3.82 0.87 -6.01
C VAL A 27 -2.30 0.92 -6.15
N CYS A 28 -1.55 0.57 -5.09
CA CYS A 28 -0.09 0.68 -5.11
C CYS A 28 0.67 -0.64 -5.23
N ARG A 29 -0.05 -1.78 -5.18
CA ARG A 29 0.48 -3.15 -5.24
C ARG A 29 1.22 -3.64 -4.00
N TRP A 30 1.29 -2.84 -2.93
CA TRP A 30 1.86 -3.27 -1.64
C TRP A 30 1.07 -4.45 -1.06
N GLU A 31 1.76 -5.50 -0.63
CA GLU A 31 1.18 -6.60 0.14
C GLU A 31 1.23 -6.27 1.63
N ASP A 32 0.08 -6.35 2.30
CA ASP A 32 -0.09 -5.92 3.70
C ASP A 32 0.48 -6.92 4.71
N ASP A 33 1.81 -6.98 4.73
CA ASP A 33 2.62 -7.85 5.58
C ASP A 33 2.64 -7.37 7.04
N PRO A 34 2.25 -8.20 8.03
CA PRO A 34 2.23 -7.84 9.44
C PRO A 34 3.59 -7.41 10.00
N LEU A 35 4.67 -8.07 9.59
CA LEU A 35 6.03 -7.78 10.08
C LEU A 35 6.52 -6.46 9.49
N GLN A 36 6.30 -6.21 8.21
CA GLN A 36 6.70 -4.94 7.59
C GLN A 36 5.82 -3.75 8.04
N SER A 37 4.60 -4.02 8.51
CA SER A 37 3.76 -3.02 9.20
C SER A 37 4.28 -2.67 10.59
N ASP A 38 4.78 -3.66 11.35
CA ASP A 38 5.32 -3.46 12.71
C ASP A 38 6.77 -2.94 12.71
N GLU A 39 7.57 -3.37 11.73
CA GLU A 39 8.96 -2.97 11.50
C GLU A 39 9.12 -2.29 10.12
N PRO A 40 8.80 -0.99 9.97
CA PRO A 40 8.68 -0.36 8.66
C PRO A 40 9.97 -0.18 7.84
N ASP A 41 11.11 -0.41 8.47
CA ASP A 41 12.44 -0.39 7.85
C ASP A 41 12.93 -1.83 7.54
N PHE A 42 12.16 -2.87 7.87
CA PHE A 42 12.43 -4.26 7.50
C PHE A 42 12.10 -4.50 6.01
N ALA A 43 13.11 -4.93 5.25
CA ALA A 43 13.02 -5.24 3.83
C ALA A 43 13.19 -6.75 3.60
N GLY A 44 12.63 -7.27 2.49
CA GLY A 44 12.76 -8.68 2.11
C GLY A 44 11.74 -9.62 2.76
N GLY A 45 10.61 -9.09 3.24
CA GLY A 45 9.43 -9.87 3.68
C GLY A 45 8.57 -10.30 2.49
N ALA A 46 7.23 -10.19 2.62
CA ALA A 46 6.35 -10.35 1.45
C ALA A 46 6.70 -9.34 0.33
N ASN A 47 7.19 -8.16 0.71
CA ASN A 47 7.70 -7.15 -0.22
C ASN A 47 9.24 -7.09 -0.14
N VAL A 48 9.87 -6.92 -1.31
CA VAL A 48 11.33 -6.73 -1.41
C VAL A 48 11.74 -5.42 -0.72
N GLU A 49 11.04 -4.33 -1.00
CA GLU A 49 11.20 -3.03 -0.34
C GLU A 49 10.62 -3.05 1.07
N SER A 50 11.20 -2.24 1.96
CA SER A 50 10.60 -1.90 3.26
C SER A 50 9.36 -1.02 3.08
N LEU A 51 8.49 -0.94 4.10
CA LEU A 51 7.30 -0.08 4.05
C LEU A 51 7.68 1.40 3.84
N ARG A 52 8.76 1.87 4.47
CA ARG A 52 9.23 3.25 4.29
C ARG A 52 9.72 3.53 2.87
N GLU A 53 10.43 2.59 2.26
CA GLU A 53 10.86 2.69 0.85
C GLU A 53 9.67 2.63 -0.11
N ALA A 54 8.70 1.77 0.18
CA ALA A 54 7.45 1.66 -0.55
C ALA A 54 6.62 2.94 -0.54
N GLN A 55 6.51 3.61 0.61
CA GLN A 55 5.84 4.91 0.73
C GLN A 55 6.53 5.99 -0.12
N LYS A 56 7.86 6.04 -0.12
CA LYS A 56 8.65 6.95 -0.97
C LYS A 56 8.41 6.67 -2.45
N SER A 57 8.52 5.40 -2.86
CA SER A 57 8.30 4.96 -4.24
C SER A 57 6.89 5.25 -4.71
N TRP A 58 5.88 5.05 -3.87
CA TRP A 58 4.50 5.38 -4.19
C TRP A 58 4.34 6.88 -4.50
N ASN A 59 4.95 7.74 -3.68
CA ASN A 59 4.87 9.19 -3.88
C ASN A 59 5.55 9.65 -5.18
N GLU A 60 6.60 8.94 -5.63
CA GLU A 60 7.34 9.28 -6.85
C GLU A 60 6.72 8.65 -8.11
N PHE A 61 6.29 7.39 -8.03
CA PHE A 61 5.94 6.58 -9.21
C PHE A 61 4.47 6.19 -9.29
N GLY A 62 3.74 6.20 -8.17
CA GLY A 62 2.37 5.65 -8.09
C GLY A 62 2.31 4.13 -8.01
N VAL A 63 3.40 3.48 -7.58
CA VAL A 63 3.51 2.05 -7.23
C VAL A 63 4.53 1.90 -6.11
N TYR A 64 4.45 0.85 -5.29
CA TYR A 64 5.36 0.68 -4.16
C TYR A 64 6.81 0.33 -4.57
N SER A 65 7.01 -0.17 -5.79
CA SER A 65 8.32 -0.51 -6.34
C SER A 65 8.43 -0.04 -7.78
N LYS A 66 9.60 0.51 -8.16
CA LYS A 66 9.91 0.89 -9.55
C LYS A 66 9.88 -0.29 -10.52
N ASN A 67 10.00 -1.52 -10.02
CA ASN A 67 9.92 -2.72 -10.86
C ASN A 67 8.48 -3.00 -11.32
N LEU A 68 7.50 -2.31 -10.72
CA LEU A 68 6.07 -2.49 -10.99
C LEU A 68 5.45 -1.34 -11.80
N LEU A 69 6.26 -0.52 -12.48
CA LEU A 69 5.75 0.61 -13.28
C LEU A 69 4.71 0.18 -14.32
N VAL A 70 4.82 -1.04 -14.86
CA VAL A 70 3.86 -1.60 -15.82
C VAL A 70 2.52 -2.02 -15.18
N GLU A 71 2.48 -2.18 -13.86
CA GLU A 71 1.27 -2.52 -13.08
C GLU A 71 0.55 -1.29 -12.52
N LYS A 72 1.07 -0.08 -12.77
CA LYS A 72 0.47 1.17 -12.29
C LYS A 72 -0.99 1.26 -12.72
N ASN A 73 -1.87 1.47 -11.73
CA ASN A 73 -3.32 1.46 -11.94
C ASN A 73 -3.97 2.77 -11.47
N ASP A 74 -3.78 3.83 -12.27
CA ASP A 74 -4.36 5.14 -11.98
C ASP A 74 -5.90 5.10 -11.89
N ARG A 75 -6.54 4.15 -12.60
CA ARG A 75 -7.99 3.97 -12.57
C ARG A 75 -8.49 3.38 -11.26
N ALA A 76 -7.69 2.55 -10.58
CA ALA A 76 -8.05 2.01 -9.27
C ALA A 76 -8.14 3.13 -8.24
N ALA A 77 -7.19 4.07 -8.24
CA ALA A 77 -7.18 5.19 -7.30
C ALA A 77 -8.47 6.02 -7.33
N TRP A 78 -9.13 6.16 -8.49
CA TRP A 78 -10.41 6.87 -8.61
C TRP A 78 -11.61 6.12 -8.01
N ARG A 79 -11.49 4.82 -7.76
CA ARG A 79 -12.58 3.98 -7.22
C ARG A 79 -12.54 3.85 -5.70
N TYR A 80 -11.42 4.20 -5.07
CA TYR A 80 -11.22 4.02 -3.64
C TYR A 80 -11.06 5.36 -2.95
N GLU A 81 -11.60 5.45 -1.73
CA GLU A 81 -11.45 6.62 -0.88
C GLU A 81 -9.99 6.74 -0.43
N LYS A 82 -9.41 7.93 -0.60
CA LYS A 82 -8.15 8.29 0.06
C LYS A 82 -8.43 8.67 1.50
N ASP A 83 -7.77 8.02 2.45
CA ASP A 83 -7.89 8.39 3.86
C ASP A 83 -7.27 9.78 4.11
N SER A 84 -8.10 10.74 4.51
CA SER A 84 -7.67 12.11 4.79
C SER A 84 -6.79 12.23 6.03
N ASN A 85 -6.80 11.23 6.91
CA ASN A 85 -5.95 11.19 8.11
C ASN A 85 -4.64 10.43 7.89
N TYR A 86 -4.47 9.79 6.74
CA TYR A 86 -3.26 9.05 6.43
C TYR A 86 -2.04 9.98 6.37
N LYS A 87 -0.99 9.59 7.08
CA LYS A 87 0.32 10.22 7.03
C LYS A 87 1.36 9.11 6.83
N PRO A 88 2.21 9.19 5.79
CA PRO A 88 3.33 8.27 5.68
C PRO A 88 4.30 8.46 6.85
N LEU A 89 5.20 7.50 7.02
CA LEU A 89 6.19 7.42 8.10
C LEU A 89 7.34 8.40 7.94
#